data_AF-A0A7K0RH69-F1
#
_entry.id   AF-A0A7K0RH69-F1
#
_cell.length_a   1.000
_cell.length_b   1.000
_cell.length_c   1.000
_cell.angle_alpha   90.00
_cell.angle_beta   90.00
_cell.angle_gamma   90.00
#
_symmetry.space_group_name_H-M   'P 1'
#
loop_
_entity.id
_entity.type
_entity.pdbx_description
1 polymer ?
#
loop_
_entity_poly.entity_id
_entity_poly.type
_entity_poly.pdbx_seq_one_letter_code
_entity_poly.pdbx_strand_id
1 'polypeptide(L)'
;NVFQGQFPDQNTCADGFAGTAPVRSFPPNGYGLYEMTGNVWEMCSDSYSANAYQVSDAVDPQGPEMPEGSPCVQRGGSYLCHASYCNRYRVDARSNNTPESAAGNLGMRVVRLD
;
A
#
# COMPACT_ATOMS: atom_id res chain seq x y z
N ASN A 1 10.37 1.84 6.06
CA ASN A 1 9.85 0.82 6.98
C ASN A 1 9.35 -0.37 6.17
N VAL A 2 10.17 -1.40 6.01
CA VAL A 2 9.85 -2.69 5.33
C VAL A 2 10.53 -3.81 6.12
N PHE A 3 10.39 -5.08 5.74
CA PHE A 3 11.12 -6.12 6.47
C PHE A 3 12.62 -6.08 6.08
N GLN A 4 13.53 -6.31 7.02
CA GLN A 4 14.96 -6.53 6.73
C GLN A 4 15.44 -7.85 7.34
N GLY A 5 16.25 -8.61 6.62
CA GLY A 5 16.79 -9.89 7.10
C GLY A 5 16.28 -11.09 6.32
N GLN A 6 16.01 -12.19 7.00
CA GLN A 6 15.53 -13.44 6.41
C GLN A 6 14.05 -13.62 6.73
N PHE A 7 13.18 -13.24 5.79
CA PHE A 7 11.74 -13.40 5.96
C PHE A 7 11.34 -14.89 5.90
N PRO A 8 10.42 -15.39 6.75
CA PRO A 8 9.71 -14.68 7.84
C PRO A 8 10.41 -14.76 9.20
N ASP A 9 11.55 -15.45 9.29
CA ASP A 9 12.10 -15.94 10.56
C ASP A 9 12.92 -14.90 11.35
N GLN A 10 13.63 -14.01 10.66
CA GLN A 10 14.55 -13.05 11.28
C GLN A 10 14.40 -11.64 10.71
N ASN A 11 13.79 -10.75 11.50
CA ASN A 11 13.81 -9.31 11.23
C ASN A 11 15.02 -8.66 11.93
N THR A 12 15.92 -8.04 11.18
CA THR A 12 17.08 -7.33 11.74
C THR A 12 16.75 -5.95 12.29
N CYS A 13 15.55 -5.43 12.03
CA CYS A 13 15.09 -4.10 12.46
C CYS A 13 16.05 -2.98 12.07
N ALA A 14 16.73 -3.11 10.92
CA ALA A 14 17.74 -2.16 10.48
C ALA A 14 17.16 -0.76 10.20
N ASP A 15 15.86 -0.66 9.91
CA ASP A 15 15.15 0.60 9.77
C ASP A 15 14.63 1.18 11.10
N GLY A 16 14.90 0.51 12.23
CA GLY A 16 14.49 0.91 13.58
C GLY A 16 13.13 0.36 14.04
N PHE A 17 12.41 -0.40 13.20
CA PHE A 17 11.03 -0.82 13.50
C PHE A 17 10.76 -2.29 13.13
N ALA A 18 10.41 -3.11 14.12
CA ALA A 18 9.99 -4.50 13.87
C ALA A 18 8.59 -4.62 13.25
N GLY A 19 7.77 -3.58 13.40
CA GLY A 19 6.39 -3.50 12.96
C GLY A 19 6.08 -2.11 12.39
N THR A 20 4.92 -1.56 12.76
CA THR A 20 4.58 -0.19 12.36
C THR A 20 5.56 0.84 12.94
N ALA A 21 5.82 1.88 12.16
CA ALA A 21 6.47 3.10 12.61
C ALA A 21 5.41 4.19 12.86
N PRO A 22 5.65 5.14 13.77
CA PRO A 22 4.85 6.38 13.83
C PRO A 22 4.77 7.03 12.45
N VAL A 23 3.63 7.65 12.13
CA VAL A 23 3.55 8.48 10.91
C VAL A 23 4.55 9.63 11.01
N ARG A 24 5.18 10.00 9.87
CA ARG A 24 6.26 10.98 9.78
C ARG A 24 7.56 10.56 10.47
N SER A 25 7.87 9.26 10.46
CA SER A 25 9.15 8.74 10.98
C SER A 25 10.29 8.89 9.98
N PHE A 26 9.99 8.91 8.68
CA PHE A 26 10.97 9.04 7.61
C PHE A 26 10.80 10.38 6.86
N PRO A 27 11.77 10.81 6.03
CA PRO A 27 11.61 12.02 5.23
C PRO A 27 10.37 11.97 4.32
N PRO A 28 9.66 13.10 4.13
CA PRO A 28 8.57 13.16 3.16
C PRO A 28 9.10 13.08 1.73
N ASN A 29 8.23 12.72 0.78
CA ASN A 29 8.52 12.88 -0.64
C ASN A 29 8.42 14.36 -1.09
N GLY A 30 8.65 14.64 -2.38
CA GLY A 30 8.59 16.00 -2.95
C GLY A 30 7.23 16.71 -2.85
N TYR A 31 6.16 15.99 -2.47
CA TYR A 31 4.82 16.53 -2.24
C TYR A 31 4.49 16.69 -0.75
N GLY A 32 5.44 16.45 0.16
CA GLY A 32 5.21 16.50 1.60
C GLY A 32 4.48 15.27 2.16
N LEU A 33 4.36 14.19 1.38
CA LEU A 33 3.70 12.96 1.81
C LEU A 33 4.71 12.03 2.48
N TYR A 34 4.33 11.52 3.64
CA TYR A 34 5.14 10.61 4.45
C TYR A 34 4.69 9.16 4.28
N GLU A 35 5.64 8.22 4.42
CA GLU A 35 5.42 6.76 4.40
C GLU A 35 4.49 6.28 3.26
N MET A 36 4.64 6.82 2.04
CA MET A 36 3.92 6.33 0.86
C MET A 36 4.34 4.92 0.43
N THR A 37 5.45 4.42 0.98
CA THR A 37 6.02 3.09 0.72
C THR A 37 6.43 2.43 2.02
N GLY A 38 5.96 1.21 2.27
CA GLY A 38 6.17 0.50 3.52
C GLY A 38 5.24 0.99 4.64
N ASN A 39 5.60 0.72 5.89
CA ASN A 39 4.74 0.94 7.06
C ASN A 39 3.45 0.10 6.99
N VAL A 40 2.35 0.63 6.46
CA VAL A 40 1.11 -0.12 6.26
C VAL A 40 0.67 -0.03 4.81
N TRP A 41 0.02 -1.08 4.32
CA TRP A 41 -0.76 -0.99 3.09
C TRP A 41 -1.82 0.09 3.26
N GLU A 42 -2.12 0.80 2.18
CA GLU A 42 -3.15 1.84 2.18
C GLU A 42 -4.23 1.49 1.18
N MET A 43 -5.47 1.38 1.68
CA MET A 43 -6.66 1.15 0.87
C MET A 43 -7.00 2.38 0.02
N CYS A 44 -7.34 2.17 -1.25
CA CYS A 44 -7.88 3.19 -2.16
C CYS A 44 -9.37 2.94 -2.40
N SER A 45 -10.07 3.97 -2.89
CA SER A 45 -11.50 3.89 -3.23
C SER A 45 -11.81 3.04 -4.46
N ASP A 46 -10.83 2.83 -5.33
CA ASP A 46 -10.97 2.09 -6.58
C ASP A 46 -11.17 0.58 -6.36
N SER A 47 -12.04 -0.01 -7.17
CA SER A 47 -12.05 -1.47 -7.39
C SER A 47 -10.80 -1.93 -8.13
N TYR A 48 -10.27 -3.08 -7.75
CA TYR A 48 -9.12 -3.67 -8.41
C TYR A 48 -9.53 -4.42 -9.68
N SER A 49 -8.98 -4.02 -10.82
CA SER A 49 -8.86 -4.87 -12.00
C SER A 49 -7.41 -4.93 -12.51
N ALA A 50 -6.95 -6.13 -12.90
CA ALA A 50 -5.61 -6.33 -13.44
C ALA A 50 -5.37 -5.55 -14.75
N ASN A 51 -6.40 -5.38 -15.59
CA ASN A 51 -6.30 -4.67 -16.87
C ASN A 51 -6.66 -3.18 -16.78
N ALA A 52 -6.92 -2.62 -15.58
CA ALA A 52 -7.39 -1.24 -15.41
C ALA A 52 -6.57 -0.22 -16.23
N TYR A 53 -5.24 -0.27 -16.17
CA TYR A 53 -4.39 0.68 -16.88
C TYR A 53 -4.43 0.57 -18.42
N GLN A 54 -5.02 -0.50 -18.98
CA GLN A 54 -5.22 -0.66 -20.42
C GLN A 54 -6.55 -0.08 -20.89
N VAL A 55 -7.52 0.09 -19.99
CA VAL A 55 -8.91 0.40 -20.32
C VAL A 55 -9.47 1.64 -19.61
N SER A 56 -8.75 2.18 -18.63
CA SER A 56 -9.15 3.38 -17.89
C SER A 56 -9.03 4.65 -18.74
N ASP A 57 -9.87 5.63 -18.41
CA ASP A 57 -9.79 6.98 -18.95
C ASP A 57 -8.45 7.65 -18.62
N ALA A 58 -8.01 8.53 -19.52
CA ALA A 58 -6.77 9.28 -19.34
C ALA A 58 -6.89 10.42 -18.32
N VAL A 59 -8.11 10.88 -18.04
CA VAL A 59 -8.41 12.02 -17.16
C VAL A 59 -9.28 11.51 -16.02
N ASP A 60 -8.80 11.68 -14.79
CA ASP A 60 -9.51 11.33 -13.54
C ASP A 60 -10.15 9.92 -13.51
N PRO A 61 -9.39 8.85 -13.77
CA PRO A 61 -9.94 7.49 -13.77
C PRO A 61 -10.39 7.08 -12.37
N GLN A 62 -11.66 6.63 -12.26
CA GLN A 62 -12.27 6.19 -10.99
C GLN A 62 -12.17 4.67 -10.75
N GLY A 63 -11.43 3.96 -11.62
CA GLY A 63 -11.41 2.50 -11.65
C GLY A 63 -12.64 1.89 -12.34
N PRO A 64 -12.72 0.55 -12.41
CA PRO A 64 -13.89 -0.15 -12.93
C PRO A 64 -15.09 -0.01 -11.98
N GLU A 65 -16.29 -0.37 -12.47
CA GLU A 65 -17.47 -0.46 -11.62
C GLU A 65 -17.20 -1.32 -10.37
N MET A 66 -17.82 -0.93 -9.25
CA MET A 66 -17.63 -1.54 -7.95
C MET A 66 -18.94 -2.19 -7.46
N PRO A 67 -19.29 -3.38 -7.98
CA PRO A 67 -20.27 -4.24 -7.33
C PRO A 67 -19.94 -4.46 -5.85
N GLU A 68 -20.95 -4.72 -5.03
CA GLU A 68 -20.77 -5.06 -3.61
C GLU A 68 -19.77 -6.22 -3.43
N GLY A 69 -18.83 -6.07 -2.50
CA GLY A 69 -17.77 -7.04 -2.24
C GLY A 69 -16.60 -7.02 -3.24
N SER A 70 -16.59 -6.10 -4.21
CA SER A 70 -15.45 -5.96 -5.13
C SER A 70 -14.16 -5.63 -4.37
N PRO A 71 -13.03 -6.25 -4.73
CA PRO A 71 -11.78 -6.02 -4.01
C PRO A 71 -11.28 -4.60 -4.22
N CYS A 72 -10.99 -3.88 -3.14
CA CYS A 72 -10.43 -2.54 -3.18
C CYS A 72 -8.93 -2.58 -3.48
N VAL A 73 -8.44 -1.60 -4.25
CA VAL A 73 -7.01 -1.44 -4.51
C VAL A 73 -6.27 -1.14 -3.20
N GLN A 74 -5.08 -1.73 -3.05
CA GLN A 74 -4.13 -1.41 -1.98
C GLN A 74 -2.77 -1.02 -2.57
N ARG A 75 -2.15 0.01 -1.99
CA ARG A 75 -0.87 0.58 -2.43
C ARG A 75 0.14 0.68 -1.28
N GLY A 76 1.40 0.86 -1.64
CA GLY A 76 2.48 1.23 -0.72
C GLY A 76 3.27 0.06 -0.13
N GLY A 77 2.69 -1.13 0.01
CA GLY A 77 3.35 -2.20 0.76
C GLY A 77 3.26 -1.98 2.27
N SER A 78 3.90 -2.84 3.08
CA SER A 78 3.90 -2.70 4.54
C SER A 78 5.24 -3.06 5.16
N TYR A 79 5.33 -2.96 6.49
CA TYR A 79 6.47 -3.39 7.31
C TYR A 79 6.83 -4.88 7.15
N LEU A 80 5.97 -5.68 6.51
CA LEU A 80 6.22 -7.09 6.22
C LEU A 80 6.81 -7.33 4.83
N CYS A 81 6.71 -6.36 3.91
CA CYS A 81 7.20 -6.54 2.55
C CYS A 81 8.71 -6.76 2.53
N HIS A 82 9.16 -7.72 1.72
CA HIS A 82 10.57 -8.06 1.56
C HIS A 82 10.88 -8.42 0.11
N ALA A 83 12.10 -8.12 -0.36
CA ALA A 83 12.51 -8.37 -1.74
C ALA A 83 12.38 -9.85 -2.17
N SER A 84 12.48 -10.79 -1.22
CA SER A 84 12.40 -12.23 -1.51
C SER A 84 11.02 -12.73 -1.93
N TYR A 85 9.93 -12.03 -1.59
CA TYR A 85 8.57 -12.54 -1.84
C TYR A 85 7.54 -11.45 -2.20
N CYS A 86 7.72 -10.23 -1.68
CA CYS A 86 6.77 -9.14 -1.89
C CYS A 86 7.53 -7.81 -2.02
N ASN A 87 8.01 -7.54 -3.23
CA ASN A 87 8.60 -6.25 -3.60
C ASN A 87 7.52 -5.24 -4.04
N ARG A 88 6.44 -5.11 -3.24
CA ARG A 88 5.32 -4.21 -3.51
C ARG A 88 5.41 -2.86 -2.78
N TYR A 89 6.55 -2.58 -2.15
CA TYR A 89 6.91 -1.24 -1.69
C TYR A 89 7.41 -0.32 -2.82
N ARG A 90 7.34 -0.77 -4.08
CA ARG A 90 7.58 0.07 -5.26
C ARG A 90 6.36 0.93 -5.54
N VAL A 91 6.57 2.17 -5.99
CA VAL A 91 5.50 3.16 -6.21
C VAL A 91 4.45 2.71 -7.24
N ASP A 92 4.84 1.91 -8.23
CA ASP A 92 3.98 1.37 -9.28
C ASP A 92 3.20 0.12 -8.84
N ALA A 93 3.60 -0.51 -7.73
CA ALA A 93 3.01 -1.76 -7.30
C ALA A 93 1.59 -1.59 -6.76
N ARG A 94 0.77 -2.60 -7.01
CA ARG A 94 -0.61 -2.71 -6.54
C ARG A 94 -0.90 -4.10 -6.03
N SER A 95 -1.79 -4.15 -5.05
CA SER A 95 -2.46 -5.35 -4.56
C SER A 95 -3.94 -5.03 -4.39
N ASN A 96 -4.68 -5.95 -3.82
CA ASN A 96 -6.06 -5.74 -3.44
C ASN A 96 -6.45 -6.61 -2.25
N ASN A 97 -7.57 -6.26 -1.63
CA ASN A 97 -8.28 -7.12 -0.71
C ASN A 97 -9.77 -6.77 -0.71
N THR A 98 -10.63 -7.64 -0.19
CA THR A 98 -12.06 -7.31 -0.06
C THR A 98 -12.27 -6.16 0.94
N PRO A 99 -13.31 -5.34 0.80
CA PRO A 99 -13.55 -4.17 1.65
C PRO A 99 -13.76 -4.54 3.12
N GLU A 100 -14.23 -5.76 3.42
CA GLU A 100 -14.43 -6.26 4.78
C GLU A 100 -13.14 -6.82 5.41
N SER A 101 -12.08 -7.00 4.61
CA SER A 101 -10.83 -7.57 5.11
C SER A 101 -10.05 -6.57 5.95
N ALA A 102 -9.59 -7.03 7.12
CA ALA A 102 -8.70 -6.30 8.00
C ALA A 102 -7.42 -7.10 8.29
N ALA A 103 -6.29 -6.40 8.41
CA ALA A 103 -5.00 -6.97 8.79
C ALA A 103 -4.19 -5.93 9.58
N GLY A 104 -3.31 -6.40 10.47
CA GLY A 104 -2.47 -5.50 11.30
C GLY A 104 -1.47 -4.64 10.52
N ASN A 105 -1.30 -4.92 9.23
CA ASN A 105 -0.42 -4.18 8.31
C ASN A 105 -1.20 -3.43 7.23
N LEU A 106 -2.50 -3.21 7.41
CA LEU A 106 -3.40 -2.49 6.50
C LEU A 106 -4.03 -1.30 7.22
N GLY A 107 -3.98 -0.14 6.57
CA GLY A 107 -4.61 1.10 7.01
C GLY A 107 -5.10 1.92 5.81
N MET A 108 -5.19 3.24 6.00
CA MET A 108 -5.62 4.18 4.96
C MET A 108 -5.11 5.59 5.27
N ARG A 109 -5.06 6.42 4.23
CA ARG A 109 -4.99 7.87 4.35
C ARG A 109 -6.19 8.49 3.64
N VAL A 110 -6.68 9.61 4.16
CA VAL A 110 -7.83 10.29 3.57
C VAL A 110 -7.39 11.36 2.59
N VAL A 111 -8.22 11.59 1.59
CA VAL A 111 -8.13 12.72 0.67
C VAL A 111 -9.40 13.55 0.80
N ARG A 112 -9.31 14.82 0.40
CA ARG A 112 -10.46 15.69 0.24
C ARG A 112 -10.52 16.10 -1.21
N LEU A 113 -11.70 15.97 -1.81
CA LEU A 113 -12.01 16.57 -3.10
C LEU A 113 -12.42 18.02 -2.84
N ASP A 114 -11.88 18.94 -3.64
CA ASP A 114 -12.27 20.35 -3.63
C ASP A 114 -13.59 20.57 -4.37
#